data_AF-A0A9D6D4A3-F1
#
_entry.id   AF-A0A9D6D4A3-F1
#
_cell.length_a   1.000
_cell.length_b   1.000
_cell.length_c   1.000
_cell.angle_alpha   90.00
_cell.angle_beta   90.00
_cell.angle_gamma   90.00
#
_symmetry.space_group_name_H-M   'P 1'
#
loop_
_entity.id
_entity.type
_entity.pdbx_description
1 polymer ?
#
loop_
_entity_poly.entity_id
_entity_poly.type
_entity_poly.pdbx_seq_one_letter_code
_entity_poly.pdbx_strand_id
1 'polypeptide(L)' 'MDAVQKANSGHPGTPMAMAPVVYTLWQRFLRFDPDDPIWPNRDR' A
#
# COMPACT_ATOMS: atom_id res chain seq x y z
N MET A 1 -2.45 -5.42 -10.61
CA MET A 1 -3.03 -6.53 -11.39
C MET A 1 -1.96 -7.42 -11.95
N ASP A 2 -1.02 -6.86 -12.70
CA ASP A 2 0.04 -7.57 -13.41
C ASP A 2 0.87 -8.50 -12.51
N ALA A 3 1.18 -8.08 -11.28
CA ALA A 3 1.95 -8.89 -10.33
C ALA A 3 1.25 -10.22 -9.97
N VAL A 4 -0.06 -10.19 -9.74
CA VAL A 4 -0.86 -11.38 -9.39
C VAL A 4 -1.00 -12.31 -10.60
N GLN A 5 -1.24 -11.73 -11.79
CA GLN A 5 -1.34 -12.51 -13.03
C GLN A 5 -0.01 -13.17 -13.40
N LYS A 6 1.10 -12.44 -13.30
CA LYS A 6 2.44 -12.97 -13.55
C LYS A 6 2.79 -14.12 -12.61
N ALA A 7 2.36 -14.05 -11.36
CA ALA A 7 2.56 -15.11 -10.38
C ALA A 7 1.60 -16.30 -10.56
N ASN A 8 0.59 -16.19 -11.43
CA ASN A 8 -0.52 -17.14 -11.59
C ASN A 8 -1.18 -17.53 -10.25
N SER A 9 -1.16 -16.62 -9.28
CA SER A 9 -1.60 -16.86 -7.90
C SER A 9 -1.74 -15.54 -7.14
N GLY A 10 -2.76 -15.45 -6.27
CA GLY A 10 -3.01 -14.31 -5.39
C GLY A 10 -4.44 -13.74 -5.50
N HIS A 11 -4.71 -12.65 -4.78
CA HIS A 11 -6.04 -12.05 -4.66
C HIS A 11 -6.06 -10.62 -5.24
N PRO A 12 -6.47 -10.43 -6.50
CA PRO A 12 -6.45 -9.11 -7.13
C PRO A 12 -7.61 -8.20 -6.74
N GLY A 13 -8.73 -8.78 -6.27
CA GLY A 13 -9.99 -8.05 -6.03
C GLY A 13 -9.89 -6.97 -4.96
N THR A 14 -9.52 -7.34 -3.73
CA THR A 14 -9.42 -6.38 -2.61
C THR A 14 -8.40 -5.26 -2.87
N PRO A 15 -7.17 -5.53 -3.39
CA PRO A 15 -6.23 -4.46 -3.74
C PRO A 15 -6.80 -3.45 -4.75
N MET A 16 -7.54 -3.90 -5.77
CA MET A 16 -8.18 -2.98 -6.71
C MET A 16 -9.29 -2.16 -6.07
N ALA A 17 -10.17 -2.81 -5.30
CA ALA A 17 -11.29 -2.14 -4.64
C ALA A 17 -10.82 -1.08 -3.63
N MET A 18 -9.68 -1.31 -2.98
CA MET A 18 -9.12 -0.41 -1.97
C MET A 18 -8.15 0.64 -2.51
N ALA A 19 -7.86 0.66 -3.81
CA ALA A 19 -6.88 1.58 -4.39
C ALA A 19 -7.14 3.07 -4.06
N PRO A 20 -8.38 3.61 -4.12
CA PRO A 20 -8.63 5.02 -3.77
C PRO A 20 -8.41 5.32 -2.28
N VAL A 21 -8.77 4.37 -1.41
CA VAL A 21 -8.62 4.50 0.05
C VAL A 21 -7.13 4.47 0.41
N VAL A 22 -6.40 3.49 -0.10
CA VAL A 22 -4.96 3.32 0.12
C VAL A 22 -4.20 4.52 -0.42
N TYR A 23 -4.52 5.01 -1.62
CA TYR A 23 -3.90 6.21 -2.17
C TYR A 23 -4.08 7.41 -1.23
N THR A 24 -5.32 7.64 -0.78
CA THR A 24 -5.62 8.79 0.08
C THR A 24 -4.90 8.67 1.42
N LEU A 25 -4.91 7.48 2.02
CA LEU A 25 -4.24 7.22 3.30
C LEU A 25 -2.72 7.49 3.20
N TRP A 26 -2.04 6.90 2.21
CA TRP A 26 -0.59 7.02 2.05
C TRP A 26 -0.15 8.41 1.60
N GLN A 27 -0.92 9.10 0.75
CA GLN A 27 -0.48 10.38 0.19
C GLN A 27 -0.88 11.58 1.03
N ARG A 28 -1.86 11.46 1.93
CA ARG A 28 -2.44 12.62 2.62
C ARG A 28 -2.48 12.52 4.13
N PHE A 29 -2.40 11.32 4.70
CA PHE A 29 -2.66 11.14 6.13
C PHE A 29 -1.52 10.47 6.89
N LEU A 30 -0.88 9.44 6.33
CA LEU A 30 0.18 8.73 7.04
C LEU A 30 1.40 9.63 7.25
N ARG A 31 1.87 9.67 8.49
CA ARG A 31 3.19 10.16 8.85
C ARG A 31 4.19 9.01 8.76
N PHE A 32 4.90 8.92 7.64
CA PHE A 32 5.95 7.94 7.43
C PHE A 32 7.08 8.53 6.58
N ASP A 33 8.25 7.92 6.67
CA ASP A 33 9.39 8.22 5.82
C ASP A 33 9.74 6.97 4.99
N PRO A 34 9.64 7.02 3.66
CA PRO A 34 10.04 5.91 2.79
C PRO A 34 11.53 5.56 2.90
N ASP A 35 12.40 6.53 3.21
CA ASP A 35 13.85 6.35 3.28
C ASP A 35 14.32 5.93 4.69
N ASP A 36 13.51 6.18 5.73
CA ASP A 36 13.67 5.64 7.09
C ASP A 36 12.45 4.81 7.56
N PRO A 37 12.31 3.56 7.08
CA PRO A 37 11.18 2.71 7.41
C PRO A 37 11.16 2.22 8.86
N ILE A 38 12.26 2.41 9.62
CA ILE A 38 12.34 2.06 11.04
C ILE A 38 12.16 3.26 11.97
N TRP A 39 11.90 4.46 11.42
CA TRP A 39 11.65 5.68 12.16
C TRP A 39 10.69 5.43 13.34
N PRO A 40 11.12 5.67 14.60
CA PRO A 40 10.33 5.30 15.77
C PRO A 40 8.94 5.94 15.86
N ASN A 41 8.75 7.14 15.29
CA ASN A 41 7.51 7.91 15.42
C ASN A 41 6.62 7.89 14.16
N ARG A 42 6.85 6.98 13.23
CA ARG A 42 5.96 6.78 12.08
C ARG A 42 4.63 6.15 12.50
N ASP A 43 3.59 6.41 11.73
CA ASP A 43 2.30 5.73 11.85
C ASP A 43 2.42 4.26 11.38
N ARG A 44 1.53 3.38 11.86
CA ARG A 44 1.54 1.93 11.60
C ARG A 44 0.22 1.42 11.06
#